data_AF-A0A2E7VVY3-F1
#
_entry.id   AF-A0A2E7VVY3-F1
#
_cell.length_a   1.000
_cell.length_b   1.000
_cell.length_c   1.000
_cell.angle_alpha   90.00
_cell.angle_beta   90.00
_cell.angle_gamma   90.00
#
_symmetry.space_group_name_H-M   'P 1'
#
loop_
_entity.id
_entity.type
_entity.pdbx_description
1 polymer ?
#
loop_
_entity_poly.entity_id
_entity_poly.type
_entity_poly.pdbx_seq_one_letter_code
_entity_poly.pdbx_strand_id
1 'polypeptide(L)'
;MKKNENSEFPLVEISGNHYEMGYDLGKQISNLICEYLDWIRFKTKETKIESQKRSMSFYNLIKDYSSNYIEEITGISEGANIPFEDAMLCQVRFGNTNNNNDGCTAFGYKEQSTLSSNLYIGRNQDMESEFLKFGYILKINPSISIPKIIMFTFPGQIGYAGLNEYGISNFANALYNYKPQTGLPHYILKRKILEQKTLKDCKKILDNINLSEAGNVLISDSNEYIDYEFYNKERYS
;
A
#
# COMPACT_ATOMS: atom_id res chain seq x y z
N MET A 1 -14.58 -7.44 -30.86
CA MET A 1 -15.54 -7.27 -29.74
C MET A 1 -15.43 -5.83 -29.26
N LYS A 2 -16.56 -5.12 -29.14
CA LYS A 2 -16.62 -3.73 -28.65
C LYS A 2 -16.13 -3.71 -27.20
N LYS A 3 -15.14 -2.86 -26.88
CA LYS A 3 -14.75 -2.55 -25.50
C LYS A 3 -15.97 -1.92 -24.81
N ASN A 4 -16.47 -2.54 -23.74
CA ASN A 4 -17.41 -1.85 -22.85
C ASN A 4 -16.68 -0.65 -22.22
N GLU A 5 -17.29 0.53 -22.35
CA GLU A 5 -16.73 1.83 -21.92
C GLU A 5 -16.79 2.08 -20.40
N ASN A 6 -17.29 1.15 -19.59
CA ASN A 6 -17.33 1.25 -18.13
C ASN A 6 -16.67 0.04 -17.45
N SER A 7 -15.34 -0.06 -17.50
CA SER A 7 -14.61 -0.96 -16.59
C SER A 7 -14.37 -0.23 -15.27
N GLU A 8 -15.39 -0.17 -14.41
CA GLU A 8 -15.26 0.35 -13.06
C GLU A 8 -14.56 -0.68 -12.16
N PHE A 9 -13.61 -0.23 -11.34
CA PHE A 9 -13.01 -1.09 -10.32
C PHE A 9 -14.04 -1.41 -9.23
N PRO A 10 -14.06 -2.64 -8.69
CA PRO A 10 -14.93 -2.98 -7.56
C PRO A 10 -14.70 -2.05 -6.38
N LEU A 11 -15.76 -1.76 -5.63
CA LEU A 11 -15.72 -0.98 -4.40
C LEU A 11 -15.96 -1.91 -3.20
N VAL A 12 -15.05 -1.85 -2.23
CA VAL A 12 -15.18 -2.52 -0.93
C VAL A 12 -15.25 -1.44 0.14
N GLU A 13 -16.19 -1.57 1.07
CA GLU A 13 -16.31 -0.67 2.22
C GLU A 13 -16.16 -1.47 3.51
N ILE A 14 -15.29 -0.99 4.41
CA ILE A 14 -15.04 -1.60 5.71
C ILE A 14 -15.17 -0.55 6.81
N SER A 15 -15.51 -0.99 8.02
CA SER A 15 -15.64 -0.12 9.18
C SER A 15 -15.29 -0.83 10.48
N GLY A 16 -15.01 -0.06 11.53
CA GLY A 16 -14.72 -0.60 12.87
C GLY A 16 -13.35 -0.20 13.39
N ASN A 17 -12.89 -0.93 14.41
CA ASN A 17 -11.52 -0.89 14.90
C ASN A 17 -10.57 -1.67 13.97
N HIS A 18 -9.27 -1.71 14.28
CA HIS A 18 -8.27 -2.36 13.43
C HIS A 18 -8.61 -3.82 13.09
N TYR A 19 -8.90 -4.64 14.10
CA TYR A 19 -9.28 -6.04 13.87
C TYR A 19 -10.57 -6.17 13.05
N GLU A 20 -11.61 -5.41 13.39
CA GLU A 20 -12.91 -5.46 12.71
C GLU A 20 -12.79 -5.09 11.22
N MET A 21 -12.04 -4.02 10.92
CA MET A 21 -11.75 -3.62 9.55
C MET A 21 -11.02 -4.72 8.77
N GLY A 22 -10.03 -5.35 9.40
CA GLY A 22 -9.31 -6.47 8.80
C GLY A 22 -10.20 -7.68 8.56
N TYR A 23 -11.00 -8.06 9.55
CA TYR A 23 -11.92 -9.20 9.49
C TYR A 23 -12.96 -9.03 8.40
N ASP A 24 -13.57 -7.85 8.34
CA ASP A 24 -14.57 -7.52 7.32
C ASP A 24 -13.96 -7.55 5.91
N LEU A 25 -12.77 -6.96 5.73
CA LEU A 25 -12.04 -7.04 4.47
C LEU A 25 -11.76 -8.49 4.07
N GLY A 26 -11.16 -9.27 4.96
CA GLY A 26 -10.83 -10.68 4.71
C GLY A 26 -12.06 -11.49 4.32
N LYS A 27 -13.18 -11.28 5.02
CA LYS A 27 -14.45 -11.98 4.76
C LYS A 27 -15.07 -11.60 3.42
N GLN A 28 -15.06 -10.32 3.05
CA GLN A 28 -15.68 -9.84 1.82
C GLN A 28 -14.92 -10.28 0.56
N ILE A 29 -13.58 -10.34 0.61
CA ILE A 29 -12.74 -10.61 -0.56
C ILE A 29 -11.84 -11.85 -0.41
N SER A 30 -12.24 -12.83 0.40
CA SER A 30 -11.45 -14.04 0.69
C SER A 30 -10.95 -14.77 -0.56
N ASN A 31 -11.84 -14.99 -1.54
CA ASN A 31 -11.48 -15.64 -2.81
C ASN A 31 -10.42 -14.84 -3.58
N LEU A 32 -10.57 -13.52 -3.61
CA LEU A 32 -9.63 -12.64 -4.32
C LEU A 32 -8.26 -12.60 -3.62
N ILE A 33 -8.23 -12.68 -2.28
CA ILE A 33 -6.99 -12.82 -1.49
C ILE A 33 -6.30 -14.14 -1.81
N CYS A 34 -7.03 -15.25 -1.84
CA CYS A 34 -6.47 -16.56 -2.19
C CYS A 34 -5.86 -16.58 -3.60
N GLU A 35 -6.59 -16.07 -4.60
CA GLU A 35 -6.08 -15.95 -5.98
C GLU A 35 -4.84 -15.07 -6.06
N TYR A 36 -4.79 -14.00 -5.28
CA TYR A 36 -3.64 -13.10 -5.23
C TYR A 36 -2.42 -13.80 -4.64
N LEU A 37 -2.59 -14.53 -3.53
CA LEU A 37 -1.52 -15.31 -2.90
C LEU A 37 -0.95 -16.39 -3.83
N ASP A 38 -1.81 -17.07 -4.60
CA ASP A 38 -1.37 -18.04 -5.59
C ASP A 38 -0.60 -17.38 -6.74
N TRP A 39 -1.07 -16.22 -7.21
CA TRP A 39 -0.38 -15.44 -8.21
C TRP A 39 1.00 -14.97 -7.73
N ILE A 40 1.10 -14.51 -6.47
CA ILE A 40 2.35 -14.08 -5.85
C ILE A 40 3.37 -15.22 -5.90
N ARG A 41 2.98 -16.40 -5.42
CA ARG A 41 3.85 -17.58 -5.37
C ARG A 41 4.24 -18.06 -6.77
N PHE A 42 3.31 -18.01 -7.72
CA PHE A 42 3.60 -18.30 -9.13
C PHE A 42 4.68 -17.37 -9.69
N LYS A 43 4.58 -16.06 -9.43
CA LYS A 43 5.55 -15.06 -9.91
C LYS A 43 6.90 -15.14 -9.23
N THR A 44 6.92 -15.32 -7.91
CA THR A 44 8.18 -15.41 -7.14
C THR A 44 8.83 -16.79 -7.24
N LYS A 45 8.11 -17.78 -7.76
CA LYS A 45 8.51 -19.20 -7.79
C LYS A 45 8.79 -19.76 -6.39
N GLU A 46 8.10 -19.23 -5.38
CA GLU A 46 8.20 -19.68 -3.99
C GLU A 46 7.15 -20.75 -3.68
N THR A 47 7.55 -21.73 -2.89
CA THR A 47 6.60 -22.59 -2.19
C THR A 47 5.83 -21.81 -1.13
N LYS A 48 4.71 -22.38 -0.65
CA LYS A 48 3.95 -21.80 0.47
C LYS A 48 4.86 -21.54 1.68
N ILE A 49 5.67 -22.53 2.08
CA ILE A 49 6.57 -22.43 3.24
C ILE A 49 7.60 -21.31 3.07
N GLU A 50 8.21 -21.18 1.88
CA GLU A 50 9.20 -20.12 1.61
C GLU A 50 8.57 -18.73 1.68
N SER A 51 7.42 -18.56 1.03
CA SER A 51 6.70 -17.28 1.03
C SER A 51 6.25 -16.86 2.45
N GLN A 52 5.79 -17.81 3.27
CA GLN A 52 5.41 -17.58 4.67
C GLN A 52 6.61 -17.25 5.56
N LYS A 53 7.74 -17.95 5.37
CA LYS A 53 8.99 -17.64 6.09
C LYS A 53 9.46 -16.22 5.76
N ARG A 54 9.37 -15.82 4.49
CA ARG A 54 9.72 -14.46 4.05
C ARG A 54 8.78 -13.41 4.62
N SER A 55 7.47 -13.64 4.63
CA SER A 55 6.54 -12.65 5.21
C SER A 55 6.78 -12.46 6.71
N MET A 56 7.05 -13.55 7.43
CA MET A 56 7.28 -13.50 8.87
C MET A 56 8.60 -12.86 9.29
N SER A 57 9.58 -12.67 8.39
CA SER A 57 10.77 -11.87 8.72
C SER A 57 10.44 -10.40 8.99
N PHE A 58 9.26 -9.92 8.59
CA PHE A 58 8.79 -8.55 8.84
C PHE A 58 7.91 -8.42 10.08
N TYR A 59 7.49 -9.53 10.70
CA TYR A 59 6.51 -9.51 11.79
C TYR A 59 6.92 -8.60 12.95
N ASN A 60 8.12 -8.80 13.51
CA ASN A 60 8.58 -7.99 14.63
C ASN A 60 8.73 -6.51 14.25
N LEU A 61 9.18 -6.21 13.01
CA LEU A 61 9.30 -4.83 12.54
C LEU A 61 7.93 -4.14 12.49
N ILE A 62 6.91 -4.80 11.95
CA ILE A 62 5.54 -4.26 11.89
C ILE A 62 4.94 -4.15 13.29
N LYS A 63 5.10 -5.18 14.12
CA LYS A 63 4.58 -5.21 15.49
C LYS A 63 5.17 -4.09 16.35
N ASP A 64 6.48 -3.89 16.30
CA ASP A 64 7.17 -2.86 17.08
C ASP A 64 6.83 -1.45 16.57
N TYR A 65 6.54 -1.32 15.28
CA TYR A 65 6.05 -0.06 14.71
C TYR A 65 4.61 0.25 15.12
N SER A 66 3.72 -0.75 15.06
CA SER A 66 2.35 -0.64 15.52
C SER A 66 1.70 -2.02 15.71
N SER A 67 1.37 -2.37 16.95
CA SER A 67 0.58 -3.56 17.27
C SER A 67 -0.79 -3.56 16.60
N ASN A 68 -1.36 -2.38 16.36
CA ASN A 68 -2.65 -2.22 15.70
C ASN A 68 -2.65 -2.74 14.25
N TYR A 69 -1.53 -2.63 13.54
CA TYR A 69 -1.42 -3.22 12.20
C TYR A 69 -1.40 -4.75 12.26
N ILE A 70 -0.84 -5.34 13.32
CA ILE A 70 -0.92 -6.78 13.55
C ILE A 70 -2.36 -7.21 13.85
N GLU A 71 -3.14 -6.41 14.59
CA GLU A 71 -4.57 -6.67 14.82
C GLU A 71 -5.36 -6.67 13.51
N GLU A 72 -5.13 -5.69 12.63
CA GLU A 72 -5.80 -5.62 11.32
C GLU A 72 -5.40 -6.78 10.41
N ILE A 73 -4.12 -7.17 10.40
CA ILE A 73 -3.63 -8.34 9.64
C ILE A 73 -4.20 -9.65 10.22
N THR A 74 -4.34 -9.75 11.54
CA THR A 74 -5.02 -10.88 12.21
C THR A 74 -6.47 -10.94 11.77
N GLY A 75 -7.17 -9.81 11.73
CA GLY A 75 -8.52 -9.71 11.19
C GLY A 75 -8.59 -10.26 9.77
N ILE A 76 -7.71 -9.82 8.86
CA ILE A 76 -7.66 -10.30 7.47
C ILE A 76 -7.50 -11.83 7.42
N SER A 77 -6.58 -12.37 8.22
CA SER A 77 -6.32 -13.81 8.31
C SER A 77 -7.57 -14.58 8.71
N GLU A 78 -8.23 -14.17 9.79
CA GLU A 78 -9.41 -14.86 10.31
C GLU A 78 -10.64 -14.68 9.42
N GLY A 79 -10.85 -13.48 8.88
CA GLY A 79 -11.95 -13.16 7.98
C GLY A 79 -11.86 -13.92 6.66
N ALA A 80 -10.65 -14.03 6.09
CA ALA A 80 -10.40 -14.77 4.85
C ALA A 80 -10.22 -16.28 5.07
N ASN A 81 -10.14 -16.73 6.32
CA ASN A 81 -9.82 -18.12 6.71
C ASN A 81 -8.51 -18.63 6.08
N ILE A 82 -7.47 -17.81 6.17
CA ILE A 82 -6.10 -18.11 5.70
C ILE A 82 -5.11 -18.07 6.87
N PRO A 83 -3.95 -18.74 6.77
CA PRO A 83 -2.90 -18.60 7.77
C PRO A 83 -2.45 -17.15 7.96
N PHE A 84 -2.07 -16.78 9.18
CA PHE A 84 -1.62 -15.41 9.50
C PHE A 84 -0.41 -14.99 8.64
N GLU A 85 0.49 -15.93 8.36
CA GLU A 85 1.67 -15.72 7.51
C GLU A 85 1.29 -15.35 6.07
N ASP A 86 0.14 -15.82 5.58
CA ASP A 86 -0.39 -15.47 4.26
C ASP A 86 -1.00 -14.06 4.28
N ALA A 87 -1.69 -13.67 5.35
CA ALA A 87 -2.15 -12.28 5.52
C ALA A 87 -0.97 -11.28 5.66
N MET A 88 0.10 -11.70 6.36
CA MET A 88 1.37 -10.98 6.40
C MET A 88 2.02 -10.87 5.02
N LEU A 89 1.94 -11.92 4.19
CA LEU A 89 2.51 -11.92 2.84
C LEU A 89 1.89 -10.83 1.95
N CYS A 90 0.60 -10.53 2.13
CA CYS A 90 -0.05 -9.41 1.44
C CYS A 90 0.61 -8.05 1.75
N GLN A 91 1.22 -7.88 2.93
CA GLN A 91 1.87 -6.64 3.36
C GLN A 91 3.34 -6.53 2.96
N VAL A 92 3.86 -7.50 2.20
CA VAL A 92 5.26 -7.54 1.78
C VAL A 92 5.30 -7.51 0.27
N ARG A 93 6.21 -6.72 -0.32
CA ARG A 93 6.39 -6.72 -1.76
C ARG A 93 6.83 -8.11 -2.22
N PHE A 94 6.39 -8.50 -3.40
CA PHE A 94 6.83 -9.74 -4.03
C PHE A 94 8.31 -9.59 -4.37
N GLY A 95 9.15 -10.42 -3.75
CA GLY A 95 10.60 -10.32 -3.84
C GLY A 95 11.08 -10.44 -5.29
N ASN A 96 12.28 -9.88 -5.57
CA ASN A 96 12.98 -9.82 -6.87
C ASN A 96 12.34 -10.64 -8.00
N THR A 97 11.28 -10.10 -8.59
CA THR A 97 10.92 -10.46 -9.96
C THR A 97 12.03 -9.84 -10.81
N ASN A 98 12.78 -10.64 -11.57
CA ASN A 98 13.88 -10.20 -12.46
C ASN A 98 13.44 -9.22 -13.60
N ASN A 99 12.29 -8.55 -13.44
CA ASN A 99 11.73 -7.61 -14.39
C ASN A 99 12.08 -6.18 -13.97
N ASN A 100 13.10 -5.63 -14.63
CA ASN A 100 13.53 -4.22 -14.53
C ASN A 100 12.56 -3.22 -15.22
N ASN A 101 11.28 -3.57 -15.44
CA ASN A 101 10.41 -2.85 -16.38
C ASN A 101 9.14 -2.20 -15.78
N ASP A 102 8.93 -2.21 -14.47
CA ASP A 102 7.74 -1.60 -13.87
C ASP A 102 7.97 -0.09 -13.59
N GLY A 103 7.77 0.77 -14.58
CA GLY A 103 7.99 2.22 -14.44
C GLY A 103 6.73 2.99 -14.06
N CYS A 104 6.38 3.10 -12.78
CA CYS A 104 5.24 3.95 -12.40
C CYS A 104 5.62 5.44 -12.40
N THR A 105 4.72 6.30 -12.90
CA THR A 105 4.89 7.75 -13.00
C THR A 105 3.86 8.46 -12.10
N ALA A 106 4.33 9.30 -11.18
CA ALA A 106 3.49 10.21 -10.39
C ALA A 106 3.66 11.64 -10.89
N PHE A 107 2.61 12.46 -10.79
CA PHE A 107 2.63 13.87 -11.14
C PHE A 107 1.95 14.71 -10.05
N GLY A 108 2.43 15.95 -9.87
CA GLY A 108 1.83 16.95 -9.00
C GLY A 108 1.95 18.34 -9.62
N TYR A 109 0.85 19.08 -9.69
CA TYR A 109 0.79 20.48 -10.16
C TYR A 109 0.28 21.38 -9.03
N LYS A 110 1.03 22.43 -8.69
CA LYS A 110 0.63 23.45 -7.69
C LYS A 110 -0.35 24.45 -8.29
N GLU A 111 -1.12 25.13 -7.43
CA GLU A 111 -2.16 26.10 -7.81
C GLU A 111 -1.71 27.12 -8.87
N GLN A 112 -0.51 27.69 -8.73
CA GLN A 112 0.06 28.69 -9.66
C GLN A 112 0.30 28.18 -11.08
N SER A 113 0.30 26.86 -11.26
CA SER A 113 0.47 26.17 -12.55
C SER A 113 -0.85 25.62 -13.09
N THR A 114 -1.99 25.95 -12.47
CA THR A 114 -3.32 25.43 -12.83
C THR A 114 -4.28 26.59 -13.06
N LEU A 115 -5.12 26.52 -14.10
CA LEU A 115 -6.11 27.56 -14.40
C LEU A 115 -7.16 27.74 -13.30
N SER A 116 -7.32 26.75 -12.42
CA SER A 116 -8.31 26.74 -11.34
C SER A 116 -7.77 27.06 -9.96
N SER A 117 -6.46 27.31 -9.82
CA SER A 117 -5.79 27.43 -8.50
C SER A 117 -6.08 26.25 -7.57
N ASN A 118 -6.12 25.01 -8.09
CA ASN A 118 -6.28 23.80 -7.27
C ASN A 118 -5.02 22.95 -7.40
N LEU A 119 -4.61 22.26 -6.33
CA LEU A 119 -3.55 21.25 -6.43
C LEU A 119 -4.10 19.98 -7.10
N TYR A 120 -3.46 19.55 -8.19
CA TYR A 120 -3.73 18.26 -8.82
C TYR A 120 -2.58 17.31 -8.57
N ILE A 121 -2.89 16.13 -8.07
CA ILE A 121 -1.92 15.05 -7.87
C ILE A 121 -2.52 13.75 -8.38
N GLY A 122 -1.68 12.94 -9.01
CA GLY A 122 -2.12 11.67 -9.55
C GLY A 122 -0.94 10.81 -9.99
N ARG A 123 -1.24 9.59 -10.38
CA ARG A 123 -0.24 8.62 -10.77
C ARG A 123 -0.84 7.60 -11.72
N ASN A 124 -0.08 7.14 -12.72
CA ASN A 124 -0.39 5.90 -13.40
C ASN A 124 0.18 4.71 -12.60
N GLN A 125 -0.57 3.61 -12.56
CA GLN A 125 -0.08 2.36 -11.96
C GLN A 125 0.25 1.40 -13.10
N ASP A 126 1.50 1.44 -13.55
CA ASP A 126 1.97 0.54 -14.59
C ASP A 126 2.27 -0.82 -13.97
N MET A 127 1.45 -1.80 -14.31
CA MET A 127 1.57 -3.19 -13.88
C MET A 127 1.20 -4.09 -15.04
N GLU A 128 1.61 -5.35 -14.97
CA GLU A 128 1.17 -6.38 -15.91
C GLU A 128 -0.37 -6.43 -15.96
N SER A 129 -0.94 -6.74 -17.14
CA SER A 129 -2.39 -6.71 -17.39
C SER A 129 -3.20 -7.57 -16.41
N GLU A 130 -2.57 -8.62 -15.88
CA GLU A 130 -3.08 -9.55 -14.90
C GLU A 130 -3.40 -8.88 -13.56
N PHE A 131 -2.78 -7.73 -13.23
CA PHE A 131 -3.11 -6.95 -12.03
C PHE A 131 -4.45 -6.22 -12.12
N LEU A 132 -4.98 -5.98 -13.33
CA LEU A 132 -6.29 -5.31 -13.49
C LEU A 132 -7.41 -6.09 -12.80
N LYS A 133 -7.30 -7.42 -12.70
CA LYS A 133 -8.32 -8.25 -12.01
C LYS A 133 -8.23 -8.18 -10.48
N PHE A 134 -7.10 -7.75 -9.94
CA PHE A 134 -6.85 -7.70 -8.50
C PHE A 134 -7.05 -6.30 -7.91
N GLY A 135 -7.05 -5.26 -8.74
CA GLY A 135 -7.26 -3.88 -8.30
C GLY A 135 -8.71 -3.62 -7.87
N TYR A 136 -8.88 -2.94 -6.75
CA TYR A 136 -10.18 -2.45 -6.27
C TYR A 136 -10.02 -1.15 -5.48
N ILE A 137 -11.14 -0.44 -5.30
CA ILE A 137 -11.23 0.70 -4.41
C ILE A 137 -11.65 0.22 -3.02
N LEU A 138 -10.88 0.57 -2.00
CA LEU A 138 -11.22 0.34 -0.60
C LEU A 138 -11.58 1.67 0.06
N LYS A 139 -12.79 1.76 0.62
CA LYS A 139 -13.18 2.81 1.57
C LYS A 139 -13.11 2.27 2.98
N ILE A 140 -12.35 2.96 3.82
CA ILE A 140 -12.16 2.65 5.23
C ILE A 140 -12.92 3.70 6.03
N ASN A 141 -13.87 3.25 6.86
CA ASN A 141 -14.69 4.07 7.75
C ASN A 141 -14.44 3.67 9.22
N PRO A 142 -13.33 4.12 9.82
CA PRO A 142 -12.94 3.69 11.15
C PRO A 142 -13.92 4.15 12.24
N SER A 143 -14.11 3.32 13.28
CA SER A 143 -14.81 3.70 14.52
C SER A 143 -13.86 4.26 15.60
N ILE A 144 -12.58 4.34 15.27
CA ILE A 144 -11.47 4.79 16.11
C ILE A 144 -10.90 6.12 15.57
N SER A 145 -10.01 6.76 16.33
CA SER A 145 -9.44 8.07 15.96
C SER A 145 -8.36 8.00 14.86
N ILE A 146 -8.68 7.37 13.74
CA ILE A 146 -7.91 7.44 12.49
C ILE A 146 -8.82 8.04 11.39
N PRO A 147 -8.28 8.79 10.41
CA PRO A 147 -9.07 9.36 9.32
C PRO A 147 -9.83 8.31 8.50
N LYS A 148 -10.96 8.69 7.92
CA LYS A 148 -11.56 7.97 6.78
C LYS A 148 -10.60 8.00 5.59
N ILE A 149 -10.45 6.87 4.93
CA ILE A 149 -9.49 6.69 3.82
C ILE A 149 -10.23 6.10 2.63
N ILE A 150 -9.89 6.57 1.43
CA ILE A 150 -10.22 5.90 0.18
C ILE A 150 -8.93 5.62 -0.58
N MET A 151 -8.72 4.37 -0.99
CA MET A 151 -7.51 3.98 -1.70
C MET A 151 -7.81 2.97 -2.81
N PHE A 152 -7.04 3.06 -3.90
CA PHE A 152 -6.92 1.95 -4.84
C PHE A 152 -5.88 0.99 -4.26
N THR A 153 -6.20 -0.29 -4.14
CA THR A 153 -5.31 -1.26 -3.47
C THR A 153 -5.44 -2.66 -4.08
N PHE A 154 -4.64 -3.59 -3.55
CA PHE A 154 -4.64 -5.01 -3.92
C PHE A 154 -5.12 -5.89 -2.76
N PRO A 155 -5.46 -7.18 -3.03
CA PRO A 155 -6.15 -8.02 -2.06
C PRO A 155 -5.36 -8.18 -0.76
N GLY A 156 -6.03 -7.89 0.37
CA GLY A 156 -5.46 -7.97 1.70
C GLY A 156 -4.48 -6.85 2.07
N GLN A 157 -4.12 -5.91 1.18
CA GLN A 157 -3.19 -4.83 1.51
C GLN A 157 -3.85 -3.73 2.33
N ILE A 158 -3.26 -3.41 3.49
CA ILE A 158 -3.80 -2.37 4.39
C ILE A 158 -3.42 -0.94 4.02
N GLY A 159 -2.46 -0.76 3.09
CA GLY A 159 -1.98 0.56 2.69
C GLY A 159 -1.49 0.62 1.25
N TYR A 160 -2.02 1.56 0.48
CA TYR A 160 -1.63 1.77 -0.91
C TYR A 160 -1.77 3.25 -1.32
N ALA A 161 -2.13 3.52 -2.57
CA ALA A 161 -2.31 4.85 -3.13
C ALA A 161 -3.73 5.34 -2.88
N GLY A 162 -3.88 6.54 -2.32
CA GLY A 162 -5.19 7.02 -1.89
C GLY A 162 -5.16 8.41 -1.29
N LEU A 163 -6.28 8.78 -0.67
CA LEU A 163 -6.43 10.00 0.10
C LEU A 163 -7.27 9.77 1.36
N ASN A 164 -7.19 10.70 2.30
CA ASN A 164 -8.03 10.69 3.49
C ASN A 164 -8.93 11.94 3.61
N GLU A 165 -9.81 11.95 4.61
CA GLU A 165 -10.77 13.05 4.82
C GLU A 165 -10.14 14.40 5.20
N TYR A 166 -8.85 14.44 5.54
CA TYR A 166 -8.09 15.66 5.80
C TYR A 166 -7.38 16.18 4.54
N GLY A 167 -7.58 15.55 3.39
CA GLY A 167 -6.94 15.91 2.12
C GLY A 167 -5.51 15.40 1.98
N ILE A 168 -5.03 14.56 2.91
CA ILE A 168 -3.71 13.92 2.77
C ILE A 168 -3.81 12.86 1.69
N SER A 169 -3.01 13.02 0.63
CA SER A 169 -2.89 12.04 -0.44
C SER A 169 -1.52 11.35 -0.39
N ASN A 170 -1.47 10.13 -0.91
CA ASN A 170 -0.24 9.37 -1.05
C ASN A 170 -0.22 8.64 -2.40
N PHE A 171 0.82 8.92 -3.17
CA PHE A 171 1.22 8.18 -4.35
C PHE A 171 2.68 7.78 -4.19
N ALA A 172 3.12 6.73 -4.88
CA ALA A 172 4.48 6.24 -4.70
C ALA A 172 5.03 5.64 -5.97
N ASN A 173 6.29 5.88 -6.32
CA ASN A 173 6.93 5.20 -7.43
C ASN A 173 8.00 4.25 -6.92
N ALA A 174 8.16 3.10 -7.60
CA ALA A 174 9.23 2.18 -7.30
C ALA A 174 10.55 2.74 -7.83
N LEU A 175 11.60 2.70 -7.00
CA LEU A 175 12.97 2.96 -7.43
C LEU A 175 13.73 1.64 -7.55
N TYR A 176 14.47 1.48 -8.65
CA TYR A 176 15.24 0.26 -8.93
C TYR A 176 16.71 0.42 -8.56
N ASN A 177 17.47 -0.68 -8.60
CA ASN A 177 18.91 -0.73 -8.34
C ASN A 177 19.30 -0.33 -6.90
N TYR A 178 18.64 -0.92 -5.91
CA TYR A 178 19.02 -0.78 -4.49
C TYR A 178 19.34 -2.15 -3.88
N LYS A 179 20.13 -2.16 -2.81
CA LYS A 179 20.29 -3.35 -1.98
C LYS A 179 19.17 -3.38 -0.94
N PRO A 180 18.37 -4.46 -0.87
CA PRO A 180 17.40 -4.64 0.21
C PRO A 180 18.10 -4.52 1.58
N GLN A 181 17.41 -3.91 2.54
CA GLN A 181 17.87 -3.78 3.92
C GLN A 181 16.79 -4.27 4.89
N THR A 182 17.18 -4.49 6.14
CA THR A 182 16.20 -4.73 7.20
C THR A 182 15.42 -3.45 7.46
N GLY A 183 14.10 -3.47 7.26
CA GLY A 183 13.23 -2.31 7.46
C GLY A 183 11.76 -2.65 7.24
N LEU A 184 10.87 -1.69 7.48
CA LEU A 184 9.44 -1.88 7.28
C LEU A 184 9.09 -2.04 5.79
N PRO A 185 8.08 -2.86 5.45
CA PRO A 185 7.52 -2.86 4.11
C PRO A 185 6.88 -1.51 3.80
N HIS A 186 7.04 -1.05 2.56
CA HIS A 186 6.57 0.29 2.17
C HIS A 186 5.04 0.45 2.25
N TYR A 187 4.25 -0.63 2.20
CA TYR A 187 2.79 -0.55 2.39
C TYR A 187 2.41 -0.03 3.78
N ILE A 188 3.21 -0.35 4.80
CA ILE A 188 3.03 0.16 6.17
C ILE A 188 3.25 1.67 6.23
N LEU A 189 4.27 2.17 5.54
CA LEU A 189 4.46 3.63 5.39
C LEU A 189 3.23 4.28 4.76
N LYS A 190 2.75 3.72 3.64
CA LYS A 190 1.60 4.27 2.90
C LYS A 190 0.36 4.35 3.79
N ARG A 191 0.06 3.28 4.53
CA ARG A 191 -1.05 3.30 5.51
C ARG A 191 -0.82 4.38 6.56
N LYS A 192 0.38 4.47 7.14
CA LYS A 192 0.68 5.47 8.17
C LYS A 192 0.51 6.90 7.68
N ILE A 193 0.96 7.20 6.46
CA ILE A 193 0.76 8.52 5.82
C ILE A 193 -0.73 8.84 5.71
N LEU A 194 -1.54 7.90 5.18
CA LEU A 194 -2.98 8.09 5.03
C LEU A 194 -3.71 8.21 6.38
N GLU A 195 -3.10 7.82 7.49
CA GLU A 195 -3.63 8.04 8.83
C GLU A 195 -3.31 9.42 9.43
N GLN A 196 -2.50 10.25 8.76
CA GLN A 196 -2.12 11.58 9.27
C GLN A 196 -3.11 12.67 8.88
N LYS A 197 -3.14 13.75 9.67
CA LYS A 197 -4.02 14.91 9.43
C LYS A 197 -3.31 16.08 8.75
N THR A 198 -1.98 16.08 8.72
CA THR A 198 -1.17 17.18 8.21
C THR A 198 0.06 16.67 7.48
N LEU A 199 0.51 17.39 6.44
CA LEU A 199 1.77 17.11 5.77
C LEU A 199 2.98 17.21 6.71
N LYS A 200 2.91 18.07 7.72
CA LYS A 200 3.95 18.19 8.76
C LYS A 200 4.15 16.88 9.51
N ASP A 201 3.08 16.18 9.86
CA ASP A 201 3.18 14.89 10.55
C ASP A 201 3.65 13.79 9.61
N CYS A 202 3.24 13.81 8.34
CA CYS A 202 3.80 12.94 7.30
C CYS A 202 5.32 13.13 7.18
N LYS A 203 5.80 14.37 7.13
CA LYS A 203 7.23 14.66 7.05
C LYS A 203 8.01 14.08 8.23
N LYS A 204 7.50 14.19 9.46
CA LYS A 204 8.15 13.58 10.64
C LYS A 204 8.30 12.07 10.51
N ILE A 205 7.31 11.39 9.91
CA ILE A 205 7.39 9.96 9.64
C ILE A 205 8.51 9.68 8.62
N LEU A 206 8.53 10.41 7.50
CA LEU A 206 9.54 10.24 6.45
C LEU A 206 10.97 10.48 6.97
N ASP A 207 11.16 11.46 7.84
CA ASP A 207 12.48 11.77 8.42
C ASP A 207 13.03 10.65 9.34
N ASN A 208 12.18 9.76 9.87
CA ASN A 208 12.55 8.77 10.89
C ASN A 208 12.34 7.32 10.47
N ILE A 209 11.58 7.06 9.40
CA ILE A 209 11.22 5.69 9.03
C ILE A 209 12.40 4.96 8.37
N ASN A 210 12.57 3.70 8.74
CA ASN A 210 13.49 2.79 8.08
C ASN A 210 12.70 1.75 7.27
N LEU A 211 12.94 1.71 5.96
CA LEU A 211 12.21 0.88 5.01
C LEU A 211 13.11 -0.18 4.40
N SER A 212 12.55 -1.36 4.10
CA SER A 212 13.30 -2.46 3.49
C SER A 212 13.68 -2.23 2.03
N GLU A 213 13.11 -1.20 1.41
CA GLU A 213 13.15 -0.94 -0.02
C GLU A 213 13.49 0.52 -0.31
N ALA A 214 13.99 0.80 -1.52
CA ALA A 214 14.05 2.15 -2.03
C ALA A 214 12.78 2.47 -2.83
N GLY A 215 12.38 3.73 -2.78
CA GLY A 215 11.19 4.19 -3.47
C GLY A 215 11.03 5.69 -3.33
N ASN A 216 9.97 6.16 -3.95
CA ASN A 216 9.55 7.54 -3.89
C ASN A 216 8.13 7.58 -3.33
N VAL A 217 7.84 8.56 -2.47
CA VAL A 217 6.46 8.96 -2.17
C VAL A 217 6.24 10.39 -2.61
N LEU A 218 5.11 10.61 -3.28
CA LEU A 218 4.56 11.91 -3.57
C LEU A 218 3.31 12.08 -2.70
N ILE A 219 3.42 12.89 -1.67
CA ILE A 219 2.36 13.14 -0.70
C ILE A 219 1.89 14.60 -0.82
N SER A 220 0.61 14.85 -0.64
CA SER A 220 0.08 16.23 -0.67
C SER A 220 -0.94 16.46 0.43
N ASP A 221 -1.18 17.73 0.73
CA ASP A 221 -2.45 18.20 1.28
C ASP A 221 -3.17 19.06 0.21
N SER A 222 -4.09 19.93 0.62
CA SER A 222 -4.78 20.84 -0.29
C SER A 222 -3.90 21.97 -0.84
N ASN A 223 -2.77 22.27 -0.20
CA ASN A 223 -1.98 23.48 -0.43
C ASN A 223 -0.62 23.17 -1.07
N GLU A 224 0.03 22.09 -0.64
CA GLU A 224 1.38 21.74 -1.09
C GLU A 224 1.57 20.24 -1.25
N TYR A 225 2.72 19.86 -1.82
CA TYR A 225 3.15 18.47 -1.93
C TYR A 225 4.61 18.32 -1.55
N ILE A 226 4.95 17.13 -1.05
CA ILE A 226 6.31 16.69 -0.77
C ILE A 226 6.61 15.53 -1.72
N ASP A 227 7.70 15.69 -2.47
CA ASP A 227 8.32 14.63 -3.26
C ASP A 227 9.52 14.11 -2.47
N TYR A 228 9.45 12.86 -2.01
CA TYR A 228 10.44 12.28 -1.10
C TYR A 228 10.94 10.93 -1.61
N GLU A 229 12.20 10.88 -1.99
CA GLU A 229 12.92 9.62 -2.24
C GLU A 229 13.49 9.08 -0.94
N PHE A 230 13.15 7.84 -0.62
CA PHE A 230 13.80 7.05 0.41
C PHE A 230 14.65 5.97 -0.25
N TYR A 231 15.87 5.83 0.21
CA TYR A 231 16.81 4.86 -0.33
C TYR A 231 17.73 4.35 0.78
N ASN A 232 18.40 3.24 0.49
CA ASN A 232 19.44 2.71 1.36
C ASN A 232 20.59 3.72 1.41
N LYS A 233 20.99 4.20 2.60
CA LYS A 233 22.02 5.26 2.76
C LYS A 233 23.32 4.97 2.00
N GLU A 234 23.60 3.70 1.71
CA GLU A 234 24.76 3.23 0.94
C GLU A 234 24.70 3.46 -0.58
N ARG A 235 23.60 3.99 -1.16
CA ARG A 235 23.49 4.18 -2.62
C ARG A 235 24.43 5.26 -3.18
N TYR A 236 24.88 6.19 -2.34
CA TYR A 236 25.73 7.33 -2.73
C TYR A 236 27.03 7.45 -1.92
N SER A 237 27.40 6.41 -1.17
CA SER A 237 28.67 6.33 -0.42
C SER A 237 29.70 5.50 -1.16
#